data_AF-A0A960BTW2-F1
#
_entry.id   AF-A0A960BTW2-F1
#
_cell.length_a   1.000
_cell.length_b   1.000
_cell.length_c   1.000
_cell.angle_alpha   90.00
_cell.angle_beta   90.00
_cell.angle_gamma   90.00
#
_symmetry.space_group_name_H-M   'P 1'
#
loop_
_entity.id
_entity.type
_entity.pdbx_description
1 polymer ?
#
loop_
_entity_poly.entity_id
_entity_poly.type
_entity_poly.pdbx_seq_one_letter_code
_entity_poly.pdbx_strand_id
1 'polypeptide(L)'
;MHRLRSGCPWDAGQTHASLVRYLVEETLEVVEAIEAGDDDHLAEELGDLLLQVVFHAEIAAETGRFDIEDVARRIADKLVARHPYVFSDAEVPEDLVGSWERAKAAEKARSSALEGIPERLSALTRAHKVIVRARS
;
A
#
# COMPACT_ATOMS: atom_id res chain seq x y z
N MET A 1 2.30 11.98 15.52
CA MET A 1 0.92 12.23 15.06
C MET A 1 -0.02 12.54 16.22
N HIS A 2 -0.12 11.68 17.24
CA HIS A 2 -0.89 11.91 18.47
C HIS A 2 -0.90 13.37 19.00
N ARG A 3 0.28 13.96 19.17
CA ARG A 3 0.44 15.34 19.68
C ARG A 3 -0.16 16.40 18.74
N LEU A 4 -0.12 16.19 17.41
CA LEU A 4 -0.77 17.08 16.43
C LEU A 4 -2.29 16.99 16.57
N ARG A 5 -2.84 15.78 16.55
CA ARG A 5 -4.29 15.56 16.72
C ARG A 5 -4.84 16.02 18.07
N SER A 6 -4.01 16.02 19.11
CA SER A 6 -4.39 16.55 20.43
C SER A 6 -4.26 18.08 20.53
N GLY A 7 -3.42 18.71 19.70
CA GLY A 7 -3.03 20.12 19.83
C GLY A 7 -3.56 21.04 18.73
N CYS A 8 -4.01 20.50 17.60
CA CYS A 8 -4.47 21.26 16.44
C CYS A 8 -5.91 20.85 16.08
N PRO A 9 -6.88 21.78 16.07
CA PRO A 9 -8.28 21.46 15.75
C PRO A 9 -8.48 20.88 14.35
N TRP A 10 -7.67 21.32 13.38
CA TRP A 10 -7.74 20.80 12.02
C TRP A 10 -7.30 19.33 11.97
N ASP A 11 -6.19 19.00 12.64
CA ASP A 11 -5.67 17.63 12.71
C ASP A 11 -6.65 16.73 13.46
N ALA A 12 -7.21 17.21 14.58
CA ALA A 12 -8.22 16.49 15.37
C ALA A 12 -9.47 16.16 14.55
N GLY A 13 -9.92 17.10 13.71
CA GLY A 13 -11.10 16.97 12.87
C GLY A 13 -10.95 16.02 11.68
N GLN A 14 -9.74 15.57 11.35
CA GLN A 14 -9.52 14.66 10.22
C GLN A 14 -10.09 13.27 10.48
N THR A 15 -10.63 12.67 9.42
CA THR A 15 -11.14 11.31 9.35
C THR A 15 -10.46 10.57 8.19
N HIS A 16 -10.58 9.25 8.13
CA HIS A 16 -10.09 8.51 6.96
C HIS A 16 -10.67 9.02 5.65
N ALA A 17 -11.93 9.48 5.65
CA ALA A 17 -12.58 9.95 4.44
C ALA A 17 -12.09 11.34 4.01
N SER A 18 -11.86 12.26 4.95
CA SER A 18 -11.37 13.61 4.64
C SER A 18 -9.93 13.59 4.13
N LEU A 19 -9.12 12.60 4.55
CA LEU A 19 -7.73 12.45 4.13
C LEU A 19 -7.54 11.78 2.76
N VAL A 20 -8.58 11.18 2.16
CA VAL A 20 -8.45 10.50 0.85
C VAL A 20 -7.93 11.43 -0.24
N ARG A 21 -8.33 12.70 -0.24
CA ARG A 21 -7.86 13.68 -1.22
C ARG A 21 -6.34 13.83 -1.15
N TYR A 22 -5.81 14.09 0.05
CA TYR A 22 -4.37 14.28 0.25
C TYR A 22 -3.61 13.01 -0.12
N LEU A 23 -4.07 11.84 0.30
CA LEU A 23 -3.46 10.57 -0.12
C LEU A 23 -3.35 10.40 -1.64
N VAL A 24 -4.34 10.89 -2.40
CA VAL A 24 -4.30 10.86 -3.87
C VAL A 24 -3.35 11.91 -4.43
N GLU A 25 -3.33 13.13 -3.86
CA GLU A 25 -2.41 14.22 -4.21
C GLU A 25 -0.95 13.76 -4.03
N GLU A 26 -0.54 13.34 -2.83
CA GLU A 26 0.84 12.90 -2.56
C GLU A 26 1.25 11.71 -3.46
N THR A 27 0.29 10.81 -3.77
CA THR A 27 0.57 9.67 -4.66
C THR A 27 0.91 10.13 -6.08
N LEU A 28 0.26 11.18 -6.57
CA LEU A 28 0.52 11.73 -7.89
C LEU A 28 1.81 12.55 -7.90
N GLU A 29 2.10 13.29 -6.83
CA GLU A 29 3.37 14.03 -6.70
C GLU A 29 4.58 13.07 -6.64
N VAL A 30 4.47 11.93 -5.94
CA VAL A 30 5.48 10.85 -6.03
C VAL A 30 5.66 10.35 -7.46
N VAL A 31 4.57 10.18 -8.23
CA VAL A 31 4.66 9.74 -9.64
C VAL A 31 5.37 10.80 -10.48
N GLU A 32 5.04 12.07 -10.31
CA GLU A 32 5.66 13.19 -11.03
C GLU A 32 7.16 13.27 -10.72
N ALA A 33 7.57 13.14 -9.45
CA ALA A 33 8.97 13.14 -9.06
C ALA A 33 9.77 11.97 -9.70
N ILE A 34 9.18 10.77 -9.75
CA ILE A 34 9.78 9.61 -10.43
C ILE A 34 9.93 9.87 -11.94
N GLU A 35 8.90 10.40 -12.59
CA GLU A 35 8.91 10.67 -14.03
C GLU A 35 9.89 11.80 -14.40
N ALA A 36 10.08 12.77 -13.50
CA ALA A 36 11.06 13.85 -13.64
C ALA A 36 12.50 13.41 -13.34
N GLY A 37 12.69 12.30 -12.61
CA GLY A 37 14.01 11.87 -12.15
C GLY A 37 14.62 12.81 -11.11
N ASP A 38 13.78 13.44 -10.28
CA ASP A 38 14.18 14.37 -9.23
C ASP A 38 14.22 13.64 -7.89
N ASP A 39 15.43 13.25 -7.45
CA ASP A 39 15.62 12.48 -6.22
C ASP A 39 15.30 13.28 -4.95
N ASP A 40 15.54 14.60 -4.96
CA ASP A 40 15.26 15.46 -3.81
C ASP A 40 13.75 15.61 -3.63
N HIS A 41 13.04 15.87 -4.72
CA HIS A 41 11.58 15.95 -4.71
C HIS A 41 10.96 14.59 -4.38
N LEU A 42 11.50 13.50 -4.93
CA LEU A 42 11.02 12.14 -4.60
C LEU A 42 11.13 11.83 -3.10
N ALA A 43 12.21 12.23 -2.45
CA ALA A 43 12.38 12.01 -1.01
C ALA A 43 11.36 12.79 -0.17
N GLU A 44 11.04 14.02 -0.57
CA GLU A 44 10.00 14.85 0.06
C GLU A 44 8.63 14.19 -0.06
N GLU A 45 8.20 13.86 -1.28
CA GLU A 45 6.87 13.33 -1.55
C GLU A 45 6.65 11.92 -0.96
N LEU A 46 7.71 11.10 -0.89
CA LEU A 46 7.65 9.83 -0.16
C LEU A 46 7.45 10.04 1.35
N GLY A 47 7.98 11.13 1.89
CA GLY A 47 7.75 11.57 3.27
C GLY A 47 6.30 11.94 3.51
N ASP A 48 5.70 12.72 2.61
CA ASP A 48 4.30 13.15 2.72
C ASP A 48 3.32 11.99 2.48
N LEU A 49 3.63 11.08 1.56
CA LEU A 49 2.88 9.84 1.40
C LEU A 49 2.96 8.97 2.68
N LEU A 50 4.13 8.88 3.32
CA LEU A 50 4.30 8.18 4.60
C LEU A 50 3.53 8.87 5.73
N LEU A 51 3.49 10.21 5.73
CA LEU A 51 2.69 10.99 6.69
C LEU A 51 1.22 10.56 6.62
N GLN A 52 0.65 10.38 5.43
CA GLN A 52 -0.72 9.90 5.28
C GLN A 52 -0.91 8.52 5.94
N VAL A 53 0.02 7.57 5.74
CA VAL A 53 -0.04 6.24 6.39
C VAL A 53 -0.06 6.37 7.91
N VAL A 54 0.83 7.20 8.47
CA VAL A 54 0.91 7.45 9.92
C VAL A 54 -0.38 8.11 10.44
N PHE A 55 -0.97 9.04 9.67
CA PHE A 55 -2.21 9.72 10.03
C PHE A 55 -3.40 8.74 10.09
N HIS A 56 -3.55 7.90 9.07
CA HIS A 56 -4.57 6.86 9.06
C HIS A 56 -4.38 5.86 10.21
N ALA A 57 -3.13 5.48 10.54
CA ALA A 57 -2.84 4.60 11.66
C ALA A 57 -3.24 5.23 13.01
N GLU A 58 -2.94 6.52 13.24
CA GLU A 58 -3.35 7.20 14.47
C GLU A 58 -4.88 7.27 14.62
N ILE A 59 -5.61 7.62 13.56
CA ILE A 59 -7.09 7.65 13.57
C ILE A 59 -7.67 6.26 13.90
N ALA A 60 -7.02 5.19 13.45
CA ALA A 60 -7.44 3.83 13.79
C ALA A 60 -7.13 3.47 15.25
N ALA A 61 -5.97 3.89 15.75
CA ALA A 61 -5.52 3.64 17.11
C ALA A 61 -6.44 4.30 18.16
N GLU A 62 -6.96 5.50 17.87
CA GLU A 62 -7.93 6.21 18.74
C GLU A 62 -9.20 5.41 19.06
N THR A 63 -9.52 4.41 18.23
CA THR A 63 -10.69 3.53 18.39
C THR A 63 -10.31 2.07 18.66
N GLY A 64 -9.04 1.81 18.96
CA GLY A 64 -8.52 0.47 19.26
C GLY A 64 -8.62 -0.51 18.09
N ARG A 65 -8.64 -0.02 16.84
CA ARG A 65 -8.79 -0.88 15.64
C ARG A 65 -7.46 -1.47 15.17
N PHE A 66 -6.49 -0.61 14.90
CA PHE A 66 -5.10 -0.96 14.56
C PHE A 66 -4.23 0.29 14.73
N ASP A 67 -2.92 0.09 14.84
CA ASP A 67 -1.94 1.18 14.88
C ASP A 67 -0.85 1.05 13.79
N ILE A 68 0.20 1.86 13.89
CA ILE A 68 1.30 1.85 12.93
C ILE A 68 2.15 0.58 13.04
N GLU A 69 2.25 -0.03 14.23
CA GLU A 69 2.97 -1.28 14.41
C GLU A 69 2.23 -2.44 13.74
N ASP A 70 0.89 -2.47 13.85
CA ASP A 70 0.07 -3.44 13.13
C ASP A 70 0.26 -3.32 11.61
N VAL A 71 0.29 -2.08 11.07
CA VAL A 71 0.53 -1.83 9.65
C VAL A 71 1.91 -2.35 9.24
N ALA A 72 2.96 -1.99 10.00
CA ALA A 72 4.35 -2.41 9.74
C ALA A 72 4.53 -3.93 9.82
N ARG A 73 3.94 -4.57 10.83
CA ARG A 73 3.98 -6.03 11.02
C ARG A 73 3.29 -6.76 9.87
N ARG A 74 2.09 -6.31 9.48
CA ARG A 74 1.33 -6.92 8.37
C ARG A 74 2.05 -6.82 7.02
N ILE A 75 2.83 -5.77 6.77
CA ILE A 75 3.64 -5.71 5.55
C ILE A 75 4.90 -6.56 5.68
N ALA A 76 5.57 -6.56 6.83
CA ALA A 76 6.75 -7.40 7.08
C ALA A 76 6.43 -8.90 6.91
N ASP A 77 5.41 -9.40 7.60
CA ASP A 77 4.97 -10.80 7.53
C ASP A 77 4.64 -11.20 6.09
N LYS A 78 3.97 -10.31 5.35
CA LYS A 78 3.61 -10.51 3.95
C LYS A 78 4.84 -10.58 3.03
N LEU A 79 5.84 -9.74 3.27
CA LEU A 79 7.08 -9.75 2.47
C LEU A 79 7.88 -11.03 2.73
N VAL A 80 7.97 -11.48 3.99
CA VAL A 80 8.60 -12.76 4.34
C VAL A 80 7.88 -13.92 3.67
N ALA A 81 6.55 -13.98 3.79
CA ALA A 81 5.75 -15.08 3.22
C ALA A 81 5.82 -15.18 1.69
N ARG A 82 6.00 -14.05 0.98
CA ARG A 82 6.01 -14.02 -0.50
C ARG A 82 7.40 -14.08 -1.13
N HIS A 83 8.46 -13.99 -0.33
CA HIS A 83 9.86 -14.14 -0.79
C HIS A 83 10.58 -15.25 -0.03
N PRO A 84 10.10 -16.51 -0.07
CA PRO A 84 10.77 -17.61 0.63
C PRO A 84 12.22 -17.78 0.17
N TYR A 85 12.54 -17.47 -1.08
CA TYR A 85 13.92 -17.52 -1.62
C TYR A 85 14.85 -16.41 -1.10
N VAL A 86 14.33 -15.42 -0.37
CA VAL A 86 15.15 -14.40 0.32
C VAL A 86 15.28 -14.72 1.81
N PHE A 87 14.22 -15.27 2.43
CA PHE A 87 14.11 -15.45 3.87
C PHE A 87 14.17 -16.92 4.34
N SER A 88 14.43 -17.85 3.43
CA SER A 88 14.61 -19.28 3.69
C SER A 88 15.53 -19.91 2.61
N ASP A 89 15.75 -21.23 2.66
CA ASP A 89 16.59 -21.96 1.70
C ASP A 89 15.86 -22.38 0.40
N ALA A 90 14.73 -21.74 0.07
CA ALA A 90 13.99 -22.05 -1.15
C ALA A 90 14.74 -21.55 -2.40
N GLU A 91 14.71 -22.31 -3.48
CA GLU A 91 15.28 -21.87 -4.76
C GLU A 91 14.49 -20.71 -5.38
N VAL A 92 15.21 -19.81 -6.06
CA VAL A 92 14.59 -18.71 -6.81
C VAL A 92 13.86 -19.31 -8.03
N PRO A 93 12.54 -19.13 -8.17
CA PRO A 93 11.81 -19.67 -9.30
C PRO A 93 12.18 -18.94 -10.61
N GLU A 94 12.18 -19.68 -11.72
CA GLU A 94 12.37 -19.09 -13.06
C GLU A 94 11.27 -18.05 -13.39
N ASP A 95 10.04 -18.30 -12.93
CA ASP A 95 8.89 -17.39 -13.03
C ASP A 95 8.59 -16.73 -11.68
N LEU A 96 9.34 -15.66 -11.37
CA LEU A 96 9.16 -14.83 -10.18
C LEU A 96 7.77 -14.18 -10.11
N VAL A 97 7.26 -13.69 -11.25
CA VAL A 97 6.00 -12.94 -11.31
C VAL A 97 4.80 -13.85 -11.06
N GLY A 98 4.74 -15.02 -11.72
CA GLY A 98 3.67 -15.98 -11.47
C GLY A 98 3.76 -16.60 -10.08
N SER A 99 4.96 -16.86 -9.57
CA SER A 99 5.13 -17.32 -8.18
C SER A 99 4.56 -16.32 -7.18
N TRP A 100 4.81 -15.03 -7.39
CA TRP A 100 4.27 -13.94 -6.57
C TRP A 100 2.73 -13.89 -6.60
N GLU A 101 2.12 -13.96 -7.79
CA GLU A 101 0.66 -13.92 -7.91
C GLU A 101 0.00 -15.17 -7.31
N ARG A 102 0.61 -16.37 -7.41
CA ARG A 102 0.14 -17.60 -6.76
C ARG A 102 0.17 -17.48 -5.23
N ALA A 103 1.29 -17.03 -4.65
CA ALA A 103 1.40 -16.82 -3.21
C ALA A 103 0.34 -15.80 -2.69
N LYS A 104 0.13 -14.73 -3.44
CA LYS A 104 -0.90 -13.71 -3.16
C LYS A 104 -2.32 -14.22 -3.32
N ALA A 105 -2.59 -15.17 -4.23
CA ALA A 105 -3.90 -15.78 -4.40
C ALA A 105 -4.24 -16.70 -3.23
N ALA A 106 -3.27 -17.52 -2.78
CA ALA A 106 -3.41 -18.42 -1.63
C ALA A 106 -3.69 -17.64 -0.33
N GLU A 107 -2.97 -16.53 -0.07
CA GLU A 107 -3.17 -15.68 1.13
C GLU A 107 -4.58 -15.07 1.19
N LYS A 108 -5.17 -14.76 0.03
CA LYS A 108 -6.46 -14.04 -0.06
C LYS A 108 -7.66 -14.96 -0.26
N ALA A 109 -7.46 -16.28 -0.29
CA ALA A 109 -8.49 -17.28 -0.58
C ALA A 109 -9.36 -16.92 -1.81
N ARG A 110 -8.75 -16.28 -2.81
CA ARG A 110 -9.52 -15.74 -3.95
C ARG A 110 -10.12 -16.87 -4.78
N SER A 111 -11.37 -16.69 -5.13
CA SER A 111 -12.12 -17.60 -6.01
C SER A 111 -12.13 -17.16 -7.47
N SER A 112 -11.79 -15.89 -7.74
CA SER A 112 -11.86 -15.29 -9.08
C SER A 112 -10.73 -14.29 -9.37
N ALA A 113 -10.33 -14.22 -10.65
CA ALA A 113 -9.36 -13.24 -11.15
C ALA A 113 -9.82 -11.78 -10.95
N LEU A 114 -11.13 -11.53 -10.90
CA LEU A 114 -11.72 -10.20 -10.73
C LEU A 114 -11.73 -9.75 -9.25
N GLU A 115 -11.55 -10.67 -8.31
CA GLU A 115 -11.75 -10.43 -6.88
C GLU A 115 -10.68 -9.48 -6.29
N GLY A 116 -11.13 -8.40 -5.65
CA GLY A 116 -10.24 -7.41 -5.04
C GLY A 116 -9.43 -6.56 -6.04
N ILE A 117 -9.97 -6.31 -7.23
CA ILE A 117 -9.50 -5.23 -8.12
C ILE A 117 -10.32 -3.97 -7.80
N PRO A 118 -9.70 -2.88 -7.32
CA PRO A 118 -10.44 -1.66 -7.01
C PRO A 118 -11.15 -1.10 -8.24
N GLU A 119 -12.42 -0.76 -8.08
CA GLU A 119 -13.26 -0.23 -9.16
C GLU A 119 -12.80 1.15 -9.64
N ARG A 120 -12.15 1.91 -8.74
CA ARG A 120 -11.59 3.24 -9.01
C ARG A 120 -10.28 3.23 -9.81
N LEU A 121 -9.73 2.06 -10.13
CA LEU A 121 -8.60 2.00 -11.06
C LEU A 121 -9.06 2.43 -12.45
N SER A 122 -8.17 3.11 -13.19
CA SER A 122 -8.40 3.39 -14.61
C SER A 122 -8.73 2.09 -15.36
N ALA A 123 -9.53 2.18 -16.42
CA ALA A 123 -9.94 1.02 -17.19
C ALA A 123 -8.73 0.22 -17.71
N LEU A 124 -7.65 0.90 -18.10
CA LEU A 124 -6.43 0.27 -18.59
C LEU A 124 -5.68 -0.48 -17.48
N THR A 125 -5.47 0.14 -16.31
CA THR A 125 -4.81 -0.51 -15.16
C THR A 125 -5.63 -1.71 -14.69
N ARG A 126 -6.95 -1.58 -14.69
CA ARG A 126 -7.88 -2.66 -14.35
C ARG A 126 -7.78 -3.81 -15.35
N ALA A 127 -7.80 -3.53 -16.66
CA ALA A 127 -7.64 -4.54 -17.71
C ALA A 127 -6.29 -5.28 -17.62
N HIS A 128 -5.19 -4.53 -17.45
CA HIS A 128 -3.87 -5.11 -17.27
C HIS A 128 -3.83 -6.09 -16.08
N LYS A 129 -4.40 -5.70 -14.94
CA LYS A 129 -4.46 -6.53 -13.73
C LYS A 129 -5.29 -7.80 -13.91
N VAL A 130 -6.37 -7.75 -14.69
CA VAL A 130 -7.17 -8.92 -15.06
C VAL A 130 -6.36 -9.87 -15.95
N ILE A 131 -5.70 -9.35 -16.99
CA ILE A 131 -4.91 -10.15 -17.92
C ILE A 131 -3.76 -10.87 -17.20
N VAL A 132 -3.02 -10.16 -16.35
CA VAL A 132 -1.92 -10.75 -15.56
C VAL A 132 -2.44 -11.93 -14.72
N ARG A 133 -3.53 -11.72 -13.98
CA ARG A 133 -4.12 -12.76 -13.12
C ARG A 133 -4.71 -13.94 -13.88
N ALA A 134 -5.29 -13.72 -15.06
CA ALA A 134 -5.84 -14.79 -15.88
C ALA A 134 -4.75 -15.70 -16.47
N ARG A 135 -3.51 -15.23 -16.52
CA ARG A 135 -2.34 -15.97 -17.03
C ARG A 135 -1.51 -16.63 -15.92
N SER A 136 -1.76 -16.29 -14.65
CA SER A 136 -1.01 -16.75 -13.47
C SER A 136 -1.64 -17.99 -12.84
#